data_AF-Q5QUE0-F1
#
_entry.id   AF-Q5QUE0-F1
#
_cell.length_a   1.000
_cell.length_b   1.000
_cell.length_c   1.000
_cell.angle_alpha   90.00
_cell.angle_beta   90.00
_cell.angle_gamma   90.00
#
_symmetry.space_group_name_H-M   'P 1'
#
loop_
_entity.id
_entity.type
_entity.pdbx_description
1 polymer ?
#
loop_
_entity_poly.entity_id
_entity_poly.type
_entity_poly.pdbx_seq_one_letter_code
_entity_poly.pdbx_strand_id
1 'polypeptide(L)'
;MNSNSSVQFNEQGVPVSTTFDDIYFSVESGVDESQYVFLAQNGLPRRWLSLPAHYSFTIAETGFGTGLNFLLTWKRFLEQAPANTRLHFVSFEKFPLSRQQLEQAYQLLEPIAEFSQSFLEHYPATDPGCHRIILSQGRVILDLWIGDLNELLPEWLPQAQKQIDAWFLDGFAPAKNPEMWQPTLFDAMKQTAHSGTTFATFTAAGSVKRALQQNGFEVQKVAGFGRKRDMLCGHYLSAEVCQKYYDRRDVTIIGGGISAACSALALKHRGVNVRVISAGSADGASGNPQGAVYPLLHAEYTPLSRFYWQAFSTATSFYRNFCDDHWFPVGVMQPAFNDDRARRYQRIADELYAPDTVRYLSQPEAEQEAGVSLAVPALLYPKAGWLRPAAVVKSLLETAQIELIEGEAKALEKTESGSWQISLKDGSLLAAERVLIATGHHINGLLPESVNPLPIQPVRGQVSLVQTTPLLSSLKTVLCFKGYLVPEDGNHHCVGASFNRDREDLEPTPEDDEENLKQLAENAKQPWAESLQLTSQRVSVRATSPDHQPVTGAVAENLYVITALGSRGFTSAPILAEVIACQLTGELTPLTQDALRRISVSRFKG
;
A
#
# COMPACT_ATOMS: atom_id res chain seq x y z
N MET A 1 -10.79 13.84 13.80
CA MET A 1 -10.85 12.75 14.78
C MET A 1 -11.91 11.79 14.30
N ASN A 2 -11.52 10.59 13.83
CA ASN A 2 -12.50 9.54 13.54
C ASN A 2 -13.13 9.14 14.88
N SER A 3 -14.41 9.44 15.08
CA SER A 3 -15.18 8.75 16.11
C SER A 3 -15.24 7.29 15.68
N ASN A 4 -14.50 6.40 16.36
CA ASN A 4 -14.67 4.96 16.17
C ASN A 4 -16.17 4.65 16.18
N SER A 5 -16.59 3.75 15.28
CA SER A 5 -17.99 3.36 15.20
C SER A 5 -18.50 2.95 16.59
N SER A 6 -19.50 3.67 17.09
CA SER A 6 -20.15 3.32 18.35
C SER A 6 -21.09 2.15 18.08
N VAL A 7 -20.51 0.95 18.10
CA VAL A 7 -21.20 -0.30 17.79
C VAL A 7 -21.51 -1.04 19.08
N GLN A 8 -22.77 -1.42 19.22
CA GLN A 8 -23.23 -2.36 20.23
C GLN A 8 -23.58 -3.68 19.57
N PHE A 9 -23.35 -4.78 20.27
CA PHE A 9 -23.81 -6.08 19.83
C PHE A 9 -25.13 -6.40 20.52
N ASN A 10 -26.15 -6.77 19.74
CA ASN A 10 -27.44 -7.18 20.32
C ASN A 10 -27.33 -8.57 20.98
N GLU A 11 -28.41 -9.06 21.58
CA GLU A 11 -28.45 -10.38 22.25
C GLU A 11 -28.09 -11.56 21.32
N GLN A 12 -28.18 -11.37 20.01
CA GLN A 12 -27.81 -12.36 19.00
C GLN A 12 -26.37 -12.19 18.47
N GLY A 13 -25.60 -11.23 19.00
CA GLY A 13 -24.24 -10.92 18.54
C GLY A 13 -24.17 -10.13 17.23
N VAL A 14 -25.25 -9.48 16.80
CA VAL A 14 -25.24 -8.62 15.60
C VAL A 14 -24.67 -7.25 15.94
N PRO A 15 -23.72 -6.73 15.14
CA PRO A 15 -23.30 -5.34 15.27
C PRO A 15 -24.43 -4.39 14.86
N VAL A 16 -24.80 -3.50 15.79
CA VAL A 16 -25.77 -2.42 15.65
C VAL A 16 -25.03 -1.09 15.74
N SER A 17 -25.16 -0.25 14.72
CA SER A 17 -24.63 1.11 14.78
C SER A 17 -25.53 1.96 15.65
N THR A 18 -25.02 2.45 16.78
CA THR A 18 -25.77 3.39 17.64
C THR A 18 -25.88 4.78 17.02
N THR A 19 -24.96 5.16 16.13
CA THR A 19 -25.02 6.44 15.38
C THR A 19 -26.21 6.50 14.44
N PHE A 20 -26.52 5.38 13.78
CA PHE A 20 -27.58 5.31 12.77
C PHE A 20 -28.82 4.53 13.22
N ASP A 21 -28.80 3.98 14.43
CA ASP A 21 -29.86 3.15 15.01
C ASP A 21 -30.30 2.04 14.04
N ASP A 22 -29.33 1.29 13.52
CA ASP A 22 -29.58 0.22 12.53
C ASP A 22 -28.55 -0.91 12.61
N ILE A 23 -28.92 -2.08 12.12
CA ILE A 23 -28.06 -3.27 12.06
C ILE A 23 -27.15 -3.22 10.83
N TYR A 24 -25.92 -3.74 10.93
CA TYR A 24 -25.05 -3.90 9.75
C TYR A 24 -25.49 -5.07 8.86
N PHE A 25 -26.00 -6.16 9.43
CA PHE A 25 -26.56 -7.30 8.69
C PHE A 25 -27.55 -8.11 9.55
N SER A 26 -28.42 -8.90 8.90
CA SER A 26 -29.32 -9.87 9.56
C SER A 26 -28.57 -11.17 9.93
N VAL A 27 -28.73 -11.72 11.14
CA VAL A 27 -28.08 -13.00 11.54
C VAL A 27 -28.55 -14.17 10.66
N GLU A 28 -29.86 -14.32 10.51
CA GLU A 28 -30.44 -15.52 9.90
C GLU A 28 -30.19 -15.57 8.39
N SER A 29 -29.91 -14.43 7.76
CA SER A 29 -29.92 -14.32 6.30
C SER A 29 -28.95 -13.30 5.70
N GLY A 30 -28.04 -12.71 6.48
CA GLY A 30 -27.17 -11.62 5.99
C GLY A 30 -26.31 -12.04 4.78
N VAL A 31 -25.76 -13.26 4.83
CA VAL A 31 -25.00 -13.84 3.72
C VAL A 31 -25.85 -14.02 2.46
N ASP A 32 -27.08 -14.49 2.61
CA ASP A 32 -28.00 -14.71 1.48
C ASP A 32 -28.56 -13.40 0.93
N GLU A 33 -28.84 -12.42 1.80
CA GLU A 33 -29.25 -11.07 1.42
C GLU A 33 -28.15 -10.38 0.63
N SER A 34 -26.91 -10.37 1.12
CA SER A 34 -25.77 -9.76 0.39
C SER A 34 -25.51 -10.46 -0.95
N GLN A 35 -25.56 -11.80 -1.00
CA GLN A 35 -25.42 -12.53 -2.26
C GLN A 35 -26.54 -12.21 -3.26
N TYR A 36 -27.79 -12.12 -2.79
CA TYR A 36 -28.92 -11.79 -3.64
C TYR A 36 -28.86 -10.34 -4.13
N VAL A 37 -28.73 -9.39 -3.19
CA VAL A 37 -28.82 -7.96 -3.47
C VAL A 37 -27.63 -7.48 -4.28
N PHE A 38 -26.40 -7.76 -3.85
CA PHE A 38 -25.23 -7.15 -4.46
C PHE A 38 -24.59 -8.01 -5.54
N LEU A 39 -24.39 -9.31 -5.30
CA LEU A 39 -23.80 -10.17 -6.33
C LEU A 39 -24.80 -10.47 -7.45
N ALA A 40 -25.95 -11.09 -7.13
CA ALA A 40 -26.86 -11.58 -8.15
C ALA A 40 -27.48 -10.46 -8.99
N GLN A 41 -27.89 -9.34 -8.38
CA GLN A 41 -28.46 -8.21 -9.15
C GLN A 41 -27.42 -7.41 -9.95
N ASN A 42 -26.12 -7.53 -9.66
CA ASN A 42 -25.06 -7.06 -10.56
C ASN A 42 -24.67 -8.10 -11.63
N GLY A 43 -25.36 -9.24 -11.70
CA GLY A 43 -25.09 -10.32 -12.64
C GLY A 43 -23.86 -11.16 -12.30
N LEU A 44 -23.47 -11.21 -11.02
CA LEU A 44 -22.30 -11.93 -10.52
C LEU A 44 -22.75 -13.27 -9.92
N PRO A 45 -22.02 -14.38 -10.14
CA PRO A 45 -20.71 -14.48 -10.79
C PRO A 45 -20.76 -14.61 -12.32
N ARG A 46 -21.94 -14.63 -12.95
CA ARG A 46 -22.09 -14.93 -14.39
C ARG A 46 -21.21 -14.06 -15.29
N ARG A 47 -21.07 -12.76 -14.98
CA ARG A 47 -20.20 -11.83 -15.71
C ARG A 47 -18.71 -12.15 -15.58
N TRP A 48 -18.30 -12.88 -14.55
CA TRP A 48 -16.90 -13.26 -14.33
C TRP A 48 -16.47 -14.45 -15.18
N LEU A 49 -17.39 -15.39 -15.46
CA LEU A 49 -17.09 -16.67 -16.10
C LEU A 49 -16.37 -16.54 -17.46
N SER A 50 -16.59 -15.44 -18.17
CA SER A 50 -16.03 -15.18 -19.50
C SER A 50 -15.16 -13.92 -19.56
N LEU A 51 -14.59 -13.49 -18.42
CA LEU A 51 -13.66 -12.35 -18.43
C LEU A 51 -12.41 -12.67 -19.27
N PRO A 52 -11.93 -11.71 -20.08
CA PRO A 52 -10.72 -11.90 -20.84
C PRO A 52 -9.49 -11.98 -19.90
N ALA A 53 -8.43 -12.63 -20.39
CA ALA A 53 -7.18 -12.77 -19.64
C ALA A 53 -6.67 -11.42 -19.10
N HIS A 54 -6.26 -11.40 -17.83
CA HIS A 54 -5.77 -10.24 -17.07
C HIS A 54 -6.73 -9.05 -16.98
N TYR A 55 -8.02 -9.26 -17.22
CA TYR A 55 -9.04 -8.27 -16.90
C TYR A 55 -9.05 -8.00 -15.39
N SER A 56 -9.18 -6.73 -15.01
CA SER A 56 -9.36 -6.30 -13.63
C SER A 56 -10.81 -5.89 -13.42
N PHE A 57 -11.61 -6.78 -12.83
CA PHE A 57 -13.01 -6.50 -12.52
C PHE A 57 -13.09 -5.59 -11.31
N THR A 58 -13.61 -4.38 -11.49
CA THR A 58 -13.60 -3.35 -10.46
C THR A 58 -14.99 -3.14 -9.88
N ILE A 59 -15.13 -3.32 -8.57
CA ILE A 59 -16.35 -3.04 -7.82
C ILE A 59 -16.10 -1.80 -6.96
N ALA A 60 -17.03 -0.85 -6.98
CA ALA A 60 -17.05 0.25 -6.02
C ALA A 60 -18.22 0.08 -5.05
N GLU A 61 -17.97 0.29 -3.77
CA GLU A 61 -18.92 0.15 -2.68
C GLU A 61 -18.99 1.42 -1.84
N THR A 62 -20.19 1.73 -1.37
CA THR A 62 -20.40 2.78 -0.37
C THR A 62 -20.82 2.17 0.96
N GLY A 63 -20.01 2.34 2.01
CA GLY A 63 -20.20 1.70 3.31
C GLY A 63 -19.60 0.29 3.32
N PHE A 64 -18.39 0.15 3.87
CA PHE A 64 -17.73 -1.16 4.01
C PHE A 64 -18.35 -1.96 5.16
N GLY A 65 -18.66 -1.28 6.26
CA GLY A 65 -19.13 -1.86 7.49
C GLY A 65 -18.27 -3.02 7.96
N THR A 66 -18.88 -4.21 8.03
CA THR A 66 -18.22 -5.45 8.45
C THR A 66 -17.40 -6.09 7.32
N GLY A 67 -17.46 -5.56 6.10
CA GLY A 67 -16.80 -6.13 4.92
C GLY A 67 -17.51 -7.36 4.36
N LEU A 68 -18.74 -7.67 4.80
CA LEU A 68 -19.47 -8.88 4.37
C LEU A 68 -19.57 -8.99 2.83
N ASN A 69 -19.96 -7.91 2.16
CA ASN A 69 -20.07 -7.88 0.70
C ASN A 69 -18.72 -8.14 0.04
N PHE A 70 -17.64 -7.52 0.55
CA PHE A 70 -16.28 -7.74 0.08
C PHE A 70 -15.84 -9.19 0.27
N LEU A 71 -15.99 -9.77 1.46
CA LEU A 71 -15.57 -11.14 1.77
C LEU A 71 -16.30 -12.18 0.91
N LEU A 72 -17.61 -12.01 0.71
CA LEU A 72 -18.40 -12.87 -0.18
C LEU A 72 -17.96 -12.72 -1.64
N THR A 73 -17.72 -11.49 -2.09
CA THR A 73 -17.22 -11.22 -3.45
C THR A 73 -15.86 -11.85 -3.66
N TRP A 74 -14.93 -11.66 -2.72
CA TRP A 74 -13.59 -12.22 -2.77
C TRP A 74 -13.65 -13.74 -2.91
N LYS A 75 -14.38 -14.42 -2.02
CA LYS A 75 -14.58 -15.87 -2.09
C LYS A 75 -15.13 -16.31 -3.44
N ARG A 76 -16.25 -15.73 -3.86
CA ARG A 76 -16.93 -16.12 -5.11
C ARG A 76 -16.10 -15.82 -6.35
N PHE A 77 -15.32 -14.74 -6.34
CA PHE A 77 -14.43 -14.39 -7.45
C PHE A 77 -13.34 -15.44 -7.61
N LEU A 78 -12.70 -15.87 -6.51
CA LEU A 78 -11.68 -16.90 -6.59
C LEU A 78 -12.23 -18.24 -7.09
N GLU A 79 -13.45 -18.59 -6.66
CA GLU A 79 -14.14 -19.83 -7.06
C GLU A 79 -14.57 -19.84 -8.54
N GLN A 80 -14.98 -18.69 -9.11
CA GLN A 80 -15.73 -18.66 -10.37
C GLN A 80 -15.01 -17.92 -11.51
N ALA A 81 -14.17 -16.92 -11.21
CA ALA A 81 -13.49 -16.15 -12.24
C ALA A 81 -12.26 -16.91 -12.78
N PRO A 82 -11.88 -16.72 -14.07
CA PRO A 82 -10.65 -17.28 -14.62
C PRO A 82 -9.41 -16.93 -13.77
N ALA A 83 -8.50 -17.90 -13.61
CA ALA A 83 -7.34 -17.77 -12.71
C ALA A 83 -6.41 -16.58 -13.05
N ASN A 84 -6.36 -16.18 -14.32
CA ASN A 84 -5.57 -15.07 -14.81
C ASN A 84 -6.30 -13.71 -14.79
N THR A 85 -7.44 -13.60 -14.10
CA THR A 85 -8.18 -12.34 -13.90
C THR A 85 -8.05 -11.86 -12.46
N ARG A 86 -8.28 -10.56 -12.23
CA ARG A 86 -8.15 -9.93 -10.92
C ARG A 86 -9.42 -9.21 -10.49
N LEU A 87 -9.62 -9.12 -9.19
CA LEU A 87 -10.67 -8.34 -8.55
C LEU A 87 -10.05 -7.08 -7.94
N HIS A 88 -10.61 -5.92 -8.25
CA HIS A 88 -10.29 -4.67 -7.58
C HIS A 88 -11.54 -4.16 -6.88
N PHE A 89 -11.57 -4.26 -5.56
CA PHE A 89 -12.66 -3.77 -4.75
C PHE A 89 -12.28 -2.40 -4.16
N VAL A 90 -13.13 -1.40 -4.33
CA VAL A 90 -12.95 -0.05 -3.77
C VAL A 90 -14.12 0.18 -2.83
N SER A 91 -13.87 0.49 -1.56
CA SER A 91 -14.94 0.77 -0.61
C SER A 91 -14.66 2.04 0.17
N PHE A 92 -15.71 2.80 0.47
CA PHE A 92 -15.66 4.02 1.26
C PHE A 92 -16.32 3.80 2.61
N GLU A 93 -15.60 4.05 3.70
CA GLU A 93 -16.07 3.82 5.05
C GLU A 93 -15.75 5.01 5.97
N LYS A 94 -16.79 5.60 6.56
CA LYS A 94 -16.65 6.75 7.47
C LYS A 94 -16.37 6.31 8.91
N PHE A 95 -16.91 5.17 9.32
CA PHE A 95 -16.86 4.64 10.67
C PHE A 95 -16.31 3.20 10.66
N PRO A 96 -15.03 2.99 10.36
CA PRO A 96 -14.44 1.66 10.35
C PRO A 96 -14.59 1.00 11.72
N LEU A 97 -14.90 -0.30 11.71
CA LEU A 97 -14.92 -1.14 12.90
C LEU A 97 -13.48 -1.43 13.36
N SER A 98 -13.25 -1.49 14.66
CA SER A 98 -11.98 -2.01 15.18
C SER A 98 -11.81 -3.48 14.83
N ARG A 99 -10.55 -3.95 14.81
CA ARG A 99 -10.23 -5.36 14.60
C ARG A 99 -11.02 -6.28 15.55
N GLN A 100 -11.13 -5.91 16.82
CA GLN A 100 -11.87 -6.69 17.82
C GLN A 100 -13.36 -6.77 17.50
N GLN A 101 -13.97 -5.67 17.04
CA GLN A 101 -15.38 -5.68 16.64
C GLN A 101 -15.60 -6.53 15.38
N LEU A 102 -14.67 -6.51 14.42
CA LEU A 102 -14.72 -7.38 13.24
C LEU A 102 -14.58 -8.85 13.64
N GLU A 103 -13.61 -9.19 14.49
CA GLU A 103 -13.44 -10.54 15.04
C GLU A 103 -14.74 -11.06 15.68
N GLN A 104 -15.40 -10.24 16.49
CA GLN A 104 -16.69 -10.60 17.09
C GLN A 104 -17.80 -10.76 16.03
N ALA A 105 -17.88 -9.86 15.05
CA ALA A 105 -18.88 -9.94 13.98
C ALA A 105 -18.72 -11.20 13.11
N TYR A 106 -17.48 -11.64 12.90
CA TYR A 106 -17.17 -12.80 12.04
C TYR A 106 -17.45 -14.15 12.69
N GLN A 107 -17.57 -14.23 14.02
CA GLN A 107 -17.94 -15.47 14.70
C GLN A 107 -19.29 -16.04 14.23
N LEU A 108 -20.16 -15.19 13.68
CA LEU A 108 -21.48 -15.58 13.17
C LEU A 108 -21.48 -15.98 11.69
N LEU A 109 -20.35 -15.88 10.99
CA LEU A 109 -20.27 -15.96 9.53
C LEU A 109 -19.40 -17.15 9.08
N GLU A 110 -19.78 -18.35 9.51
CA GLU A 110 -19.08 -19.61 9.20
C GLU A 110 -18.75 -19.79 7.70
N PRO A 111 -19.64 -19.46 6.73
CA PRO A 111 -19.35 -19.68 5.31
C PRO A 111 -18.16 -18.89 4.73
N ILE A 112 -17.65 -17.90 5.46
CA ILE A 112 -16.53 -17.04 5.06
C ILE A 112 -15.39 -17.03 6.09
N ALA A 113 -15.35 -18.00 7.02
CA ALA A 113 -14.38 -18.03 8.11
C ALA A 113 -12.91 -17.87 7.64
N GLU A 114 -12.48 -18.66 6.66
CA GLU A 114 -11.12 -18.60 6.08
C GLU A 114 -10.77 -17.19 5.55
N PHE A 115 -11.69 -16.60 4.77
CA PHE A 115 -11.51 -15.28 4.18
C PHE A 115 -11.52 -14.18 5.24
N SER A 116 -12.37 -14.32 6.25
CA SER A 116 -12.47 -13.37 7.35
C SER A 116 -11.19 -13.38 8.20
N GLN A 117 -10.61 -14.55 8.48
CA GLN A 117 -9.34 -14.68 9.18
C GLN A 117 -8.19 -14.06 8.38
N SER A 118 -8.09 -14.39 7.09
CA SER A 118 -7.07 -13.81 6.22
C SER A 118 -7.22 -12.29 6.09
N PHE A 119 -8.45 -11.78 6.03
CA PHE A 119 -8.70 -10.33 6.03
C PHE A 119 -8.22 -9.67 7.33
N LEU A 120 -8.51 -10.27 8.50
CA LEU A 120 -8.07 -9.74 9.79
C LEU A 120 -6.55 -9.64 9.91
N GLU A 121 -5.79 -10.57 9.32
CA GLU A 121 -4.32 -10.51 9.29
C GLU A 121 -3.78 -9.32 8.49
N HIS A 122 -4.56 -8.83 7.53
CA HIS A 122 -4.21 -7.72 6.65
C HIS A 122 -4.95 -6.42 6.99
N TYR A 123 -5.85 -6.44 7.97
CA TYR A 123 -6.72 -5.31 8.28
C TYR A 123 -5.88 -4.07 8.63
N PRO A 124 -6.08 -2.94 7.92
CA PRO A 124 -5.33 -1.71 8.19
C PRO A 124 -5.74 -1.12 9.54
N ALA A 125 -4.99 -0.13 10.00
CA ALA A 125 -5.49 0.70 11.09
C ALA A 125 -6.60 1.65 10.57
N THR A 126 -7.38 2.20 11.50
CA THR A 126 -8.59 2.99 11.21
C THR A 126 -8.32 4.48 10.90
N ASP A 127 -7.09 4.80 10.49
CA ASP A 127 -6.68 6.16 10.16
C ASP A 127 -7.29 6.64 8.84
N PRO A 128 -7.52 7.96 8.65
CA PRO A 128 -8.09 8.46 7.40
C PRO A 128 -7.19 8.31 6.17
N GLY A 129 -7.80 8.04 5.01
CA GLY A 129 -7.14 7.95 3.71
C GLY A 129 -7.38 6.63 2.99
N CYS A 130 -6.63 6.39 1.92
CA CYS A 130 -6.70 5.15 1.16
C CYS A 130 -5.74 4.10 1.73
N HIS A 131 -6.26 2.92 2.02
CA HIS A 131 -5.49 1.73 2.38
C HIS A 131 -5.60 0.71 1.27
N ARG A 132 -4.54 0.56 0.47
CA ARG A 132 -4.42 -0.56 -0.46
C ARG A 132 -3.99 -1.82 0.29
N ILE A 133 -4.85 -2.82 0.24
CA ILE A 133 -4.64 -4.14 0.82
C ILE A 133 -4.54 -5.13 -0.34
N ILE A 134 -3.44 -5.84 -0.37
CA ILE A 134 -3.13 -6.87 -1.36
C ILE A 134 -3.48 -8.22 -0.73
N LEU A 135 -4.25 -9.03 -1.45
CA LEU A 135 -4.76 -10.31 -0.98
C LEU A 135 -4.64 -11.37 -2.08
N SER A 136 -4.59 -12.63 -1.67
CA SER A 136 -4.47 -13.78 -2.60
C SER A 136 -3.36 -13.56 -3.64
N GLN A 137 -2.16 -13.22 -3.16
CA GLN A 137 -0.97 -13.03 -4.00
C GLN A 137 -1.20 -12.02 -5.14
N GLY A 138 -1.92 -10.93 -4.86
CA GLY A 138 -2.18 -9.87 -5.85
C GLY A 138 -3.36 -10.12 -6.79
N ARG A 139 -4.07 -11.25 -6.64
CA ARG A 139 -5.28 -11.52 -7.41
C ARG A 139 -6.47 -10.68 -6.96
N VAL A 140 -6.50 -10.30 -5.68
CA VAL A 140 -7.52 -9.43 -5.11
C VAL A 140 -6.87 -8.21 -4.47
N ILE A 141 -7.33 -7.03 -4.89
CA ILE A 141 -6.91 -5.74 -4.36
C ILE A 141 -8.13 -5.10 -3.70
N LEU A 142 -8.00 -4.67 -2.45
CA LEU A 142 -8.98 -3.85 -1.76
C LEU A 142 -8.38 -2.46 -1.51
N ASP A 143 -8.99 -1.42 -2.06
CA ASP A 143 -8.74 -0.03 -1.68
C ASP A 143 -9.83 0.41 -0.71
N LEU A 144 -9.50 0.42 0.59
CA LEU A 144 -10.40 0.90 1.64
C LEU A 144 -10.12 2.37 1.91
N TRP A 145 -11.06 3.23 1.53
CA TRP A 145 -11.01 4.67 1.72
C TRP A 145 -11.72 5.04 3.02
N ILE A 146 -10.94 5.40 4.04
CA ILE A 146 -11.45 5.76 5.36
C ILE A 146 -11.65 7.28 5.44
N GLY A 147 -12.90 7.70 5.66
CA GLY A 147 -13.32 9.10 5.76
C GLY A 147 -14.70 9.36 5.19
N ASP A 148 -15.12 10.64 5.12
CA ASP A 148 -16.41 11.00 4.55
C ASP A 148 -16.41 10.79 3.03
N LEU A 149 -17.39 10.02 2.54
CA LEU A 149 -17.57 9.74 1.11
C LEU A 149 -17.55 11.02 0.25
N ASN A 150 -18.24 12.08 0.68
CA ASN A 150 -18.35 13.31 -0.11
C ASN A 150 -17.05 14.11 -0.15
N GLU A 151 -16.17 13.93 0.84
CA GLU A 151 -14.82 14.53 0.85
C GLU A 151 -13.82 13.70 0.02
N LEU A 152 -14.01 12.37 -0.02
CA LEU A 152 -13.10 11.43 -0.67
C LEU A 152 -13.37 11.26 -2.17
N LEU A 153 -14.63 11.39 -2.60
CA LEU A 153 -14.99 11.28 -4.02
C LEU A 153 -14.19 12.27 -4.91
N PRO A 154 -14.04 13.57 -4.58
CA PRO A 154 -13.22 14.48 -5.38
C PRO A 154 -11.75 14.07 -5.54
N GLU A 155 -11.16 13.42 -4.54
CA GLU A 155 -9.78 12.92 -4.60
C GLU A 155 -9.67 11.63 -5.43
N TRP A 156 -10.70 10.80 -5.41
CA TRP A 156 -10.74 9.50 -6.10
C TRP A 156 -11.20 9.62 -7.57
N LEU A 157 -12.09 10.55 -7.88
CA LEU A 157 -12.72 10.65 -9.20
C LEU A 157 -11.76 10.83 -10.38
N PRO A 158 -10.67 11.63 -10.29
CA PRO A 158 -9.79 11.84 -11.44
C PRO A 158 -9.12 10.56 -11.95
N GLN A 159 -8.90 9.58 -11.07
CA GLN A 159 -8.32 8.29 -11.42
C GLN A 159 -9.37 7.22 -11.76
N ALA A 160 -10.65 7.43 -11.41
CA ALA A 160 -11.70 6.41 -11.51
C ALA A 160 -12.64 6.54 -12.72
N GLN A 161 -12.39 7.50 -13.60
CA GLN A 161 -13.22 7.74 -14.77
C GLN A 161 -13.35 6.48 -15.64
N LYS A 162 -14.58 6.02 -15.86
CA LYS A 162 -14.90 4.83 -16.68
C LYS A 162 -14.25 3.52 -16.21
N GLN A 163 -13.95 3.39 -14.91
CA GLN A 163 -13.25 2.23 -14.34
C GLN A 163 -14.14 1.24 -13.59
N ILE A 164 -15.42 1.52 -13.32
CA ILE A 164 -16.22 0.67 -12.43
C ILE A 164 -17.11 -0.29 -13.22
N ASP A 165 -17.01 -1.61 -12.94
CA ASP A 165 -17.86 -2.63 -13.55
C ASP A 165 -19.18 -2.83 -12.79
N ALA A 166 -19.15 -2.70 -11.47
CA ALA A 166 -20.33 -2.83 -10.62
C ALA A 166 -20.25 -1.88 -9.44
N TRP A 167 -21.38 -1.25 -9.12
CA TRP A 167 -21.57 -0.49 -7.90
C TRP A 167 -22.40 -1.30 -6.89
N PHE A 168 -21.85 -1.46 -5.69
CA PHE A 168 -22.57 -1.92 -4.51
C PHE A 168 -22.98 -0.69 -3.72
N LEU A 169 -24.17 -0.18 -4.02
CA LEU A 169 -24.70 1.01 -3.39
C LEU A 169 -25.36 0.59 -2.07
N ASP A 170 -24.50 0.28 -1.10
CA ASP A 170 -24.86 -0.11 0.26
C ASP A 170 -24.88 1.11 1.20
N GLY A 171 -25.03 0.89 2.50
CA GLY A 171 -25.04 1.91 3.55
C GLY A 171 -26.39 1.97 4.27
N PHE A 172 -26.49 2.79 5.30
CA PHE A 172 -27.76 2.92 6.03
C PHE A 172 -28.87 3.48 5.14
N ALA A 173 -30.12 3.08 5.43
CA ALA A 173 -31.29 3.47 4.65
C ALA A 173 -31.31 4.99 4.42
N PRO A 174 -31.73 5.49 3.24
CA PRO A 174 -31.66 6.92 2.91
C PRO A 174 -32.32 7.86 3.93
N ALA A 175 -33.36 7.38 4.62
CA ALA A 175 -34.04 8.14 5.68
C ALA A 175 -33.19 8.28 6.96
N LYS A 176 -32.28 7.34 7.23
CA LYS A 176 -31.40 7.31 8.41
C LYS A 176 -30.03 7.96 8.15
N ASN A 177 -29.56 7.96 6.90
CA ASN A 177 -28.27 8.56 6.53
C ASN A 177 -28.35 9.42 5.26
N PRO A 178 -29.15 10.49 5.23
CA PRO A 178 -29.33 11.30 4.03
C PRO A 178 -28.03 11.95 3.54
N GLU A 179 -27.05 12.20 4.42
CA GLU A 179 -25.74 12.81 4.09
C GLU A 179 -24.92 11.99 3.09
N MET A 180 -25.13 10.68 3.03
CA MET A 180 -24.46 9.80 2.08
C MET A 180 -25.12 9.82 0.70
N TRP A 181 -26.45 9.95 0.64
CA TRP A 181 -27.25 9.84 -0.60
C TRP A 181 -27.38 11.19 -1.32
N GLN A 182 -26.26 11.91 -1.45
CA GLN A 182 -26.20 13.25 -2.04
C GLN A 182 -26.01 13.19 -3.56
N PRO A 183 -26.36 14.25 -4.32
CA PRO A 183 -26.15 14.33 -5.77
C PRO A 183 -24.72 13.99 -6.21
N THR A 184 -23.73 14.40 -5.43
CA THR A 184 -22.29 14.13 -5.61
C THR A 184 -21.98 12.64 -5.81
N LEU A 185 -22.66 11.76 -5.08
CA LEU A 185 -22.49 10.30 -5.22
C LEU A 185 -22.98 9.82 -6.59
N PHE A 186 -24.18 10.22 -6.99
CA PHE A 186 -24.75 9.78 -8.27
C PHE A 186 -23.98 10.34 -9.47
N ASP A 187 -23.47 11.56 -9.36
CA ASP A 187 -22.58 12.17 -10.36
C ASP A 187 -21.24 11.43 -10.43
N ALA A 188 -20.72 10.96 -9.29
CA ALA A 188 -19.53 10.10 -9.25
C ALA A 188 -19.79 8.73 -9.90
N MET A 189 -20.95 8.11 -9.64
CA MET A 189 -21.33 6.85 -10.29
C MET A 189 -21.38 7.01 -11.82
N LYS A 190 -21.93 8.12 -12.33
CA LYS A 190 -21.94 8.42 -13.77
C LYS A 190 -20.53 8.56 -14.35
N GLN A 191 -19.67 9.35 -13.71
CA GLN A 191 -18.30 9.61 -14.19
C GLN A 191 -17.44 8.34 -14.22
N THR A 192 -17.65 7.46 -13.26
CA THR A 192 -16.88 6.23 -13.11
C THR A 192 -17.42 5.07 -13.95
N ALA A 193 -18.62 5.21 -14.52
CA ALA A 193 -19.25 4.20 -15.34
C ALA A 193 -18.68 4.12 -16.76
N HIS A 194 -18.62 2.90 -17.29
CA HIS A 194 -18.41 2.56 -18.68
C HIS A 194 -19.64 1.78 -19.18
N SER A 195 -19.64 1.33 -20.43
CA SER A 195 -20.85 0.73 -21.05
C SER A 195 -21.30 -0.60 -20.44
N GLY A 196 -20.45 -1.27 -19.68
CA GLY A 196 -20.77 -2.50 -18.95
C GLY A 196 -21.11 -2.30 -17.48
N THR A 197 -21.18 -1.06 -16.99
CA THR A 197 -21.36 -0.79 -15.55
C THR A 197 -22.78 -1.11 -15.10
N THR A 198 -22.87 -1.85 -14.00
CA THR A 198 -24.12 -2.12 -13.28
C THR A 198 -24.14 -1.48 -11.90
N PHE A 199 -25.31 -1.39 -11.29
CA PHE A 199 -25.42 -1.12 -9.86
C PHE A 199 -26.51 -2.00 -9.24
N ALA A 200 -26.40 -2.22 -7.93
CA ALA A 200 -27.50 -2.73 -7.12
C ALA A 200 -27.52 -2.06 -5.74
N THR A 201 -28.73 -1.88 -5.19
CA THR A 201 -28.96 -1.35 -3.84
C THR A 201 -30.20 -1.96 -3.21
N PHE A 202 -30.18 -2.17 -1.90
CA PHE A 202 -31.31 -2.72 -1.15
C PHE A 202 -32.53 -1.78 -1.08
N THR A 203 -32.34 -0.47 -1.32
CA THR A 203 -33.42 0.52 -1.20
C THR A 203 -34.21 0.69 -2.49
N ALA A 204 -35.52 0.93 -2.38
CA ALA A 204 -36.40 1.31 -3.49
C ALA A 204 -36.91 2.76 -3.37
N ALA A 205 -36.21 3.60 -2.60
CA ALA A 205 -36.58 5.00 -2.39
C ALA A 205 -36.70 5.77 -3.71
N GLY A 206 -37.82 6.50 -3.87
CA GLY A 206 -38.11 7.23 -5.11
C GLY A 206 -37.09 8.33 -5.45
N SER A 207 -36.48 8.96 -4.43
CA SER A 207 -35.40 9.95 -4.61
C SER A 207 -34.16 9.31 -5.25
N VAL A 208 -33.72 8.17 -4.71
CA VAL A 208 -32.57 7.40 -5.21
C VAL A 208 -32.81 6.95 -6.65
N LYS A 209 -33.99 6.37 -6.94
CA LYS A 209 -34.37 5.98 -8.31
C LYS A 209 -34.24 7.16 -9.29
N ARG A 210 -34.82 8.32 -8.94
CA ARG A 210 -34.78 9.49 -9.83
C ARG A 210 -33.35 10.01 -10.03
N ALA A 211 -32.54 10.05 -8.97
CA ALA A 211 -31.17 10.52 -9.06
C ALA A 211 -30.31 9.63 -9.98
N LEU A 212 -30.44 8.30 -9.87
CA LEU A 212 -29.79 7.34 -10.76
C LEU A 212 -30.22 7.52 -12.22
N GLN A 213 -31.53 7.67 -12.47
CA GLN A 213 -32.05 7.92 -13.83
C GLN A 213 -31.52 9.24 -14.42
N GLN A 214 -31.50 10.31 -13.63
CA GLN A 214 -30.93 11.60 -14.03
C GLN A 214 -29.43 11.49 -14.36
N ASN A 215 -28.73 10.56 -13.72
CA ASN A 215 -27.33 10.27 -13.96
C ASN A 215 -27.07 9.18 -15.02
N GLY A 216 -28.06 8.88 -15.86
CA GLY A 216 -27.89 8.05 -17.05
C GLY A 216 -27.99 6.54 -16.81
N PHE A 217 -28.47 6.10 -15.65
CA PHE A 217 -28.73 4.68 -15.41
C PHE A 217 -30.15 4.30 -15.83
N GLU A 218 -30.27 3.17 -16.53
CA GLU A 218 -31.56 2.48 -16.63
C GLU A 218 -31.82 1.79 -15.30
N VAL A 219 -32.89 2.18 -14.61
CA VAL A 219 -33.22 1.67 -13.28
C VAL A 219 -34.41 0.73 -13.33
N GLN A 220 -34.20 -0.49 -12.87
CA GLN A 220 -35.23 -1.52 -12.72
C GLN A 220 -35.57 -1.69 -11.25
N LYS A 221 -36.87 -1.85 -10.96
CA LYS A 221 -37.36 -2.19 -9.63
C LYS A 221 -37.67 -3.68 -9.61
N VAL A 222 -36.96 -4.43 -8.79
CA VAL A 222 -37.08 -5.89 -8.67
C VAL A 222 -37.49 -6.27 -7.25
N ALA A 223 -37.87 -7.54 -7.03
CA ALA A 223 -38.23 -8.02 -5.70
C ALA A 223 -37.06 -7.86 -4.73
N GLY A 224 -37.32 -7.38 -3.52
CA GLY A 224 -36.33 -7.35 -2.46
C GLY A 224 -36.09 -8.75 -1.87
N PHE A 225 -35.02 -8.89 -1.08
CA PHE A 225 -34.74 -10.14 -0.37
C PHE A 225 -35.71 -10.34 0.81
N GLY A 226 -36.17 -11.58 1.00
CA GLY A 226 -37.01 -11.98 2.12
C GLY A 226 -38.30 -11.17 2.21
N ARG A 227 -38.44 -10.37 3.29
CA ARG A 227 -39.64 -9.54 3.54
C ARG A 227 -39.63 -8.19 2.83
N LYS A 228 -38.48 -7.73 2.31
CA LYS A 228 -38.40 -6.45 1.58
C LYS A 228 -39.14 -6.61 0.25
N ARG A 229 -40.12 -5.72 0.01
CA ARG A 229 -40.96 -5.80 -1.18
C ARG A 229 -40.19 -5.55 -2.47
N ASP A 230 -39.42 -4.47 -2.50
CA ASP A 230 -38.76 -3.96 -3.70
C ASP A 230 -37.32 -3.54 -3.38
N MET A 231 -36.43 -3.66 -4.37
CA MET A 231 -35.08 -3.09 -4.39
C MET A 231 -34.77 -2.53 -5.79
N LEU A 232 -33.62 -1.87 -5.97
CA LEU A 232 -33.22 -1.30 -7.26
C LEU A 232 -31.93 -1.94 -7.77
N CYS A 233 -31.92 -2.22 -9.07
CA CYS A 233 -30.73 -2.56 -9.83
C CYS A 233 -30.80 -1.90 -11.21
N GLY A 234 -29.70 -1.93 -11.94
CA GLY A 234 -29.67 -1.34 -13.26
C GLY A 234 -28.31 -1.31 -13.89
N HIS A 235 -28.24 -0.67 -15.04
CA HIS A 235 -27.02 -0.53 -15.83
C HIS A 235 -26.91 0.87 -16.41
N TYR A 236 -25.68 1.28 -16.70
CA TYR A 236 -25.41 2.58 -17.28
C TYR A 236 -25.78 2.60 -18.78
N LEU A 237 -26.59 3.58 -19.18
CA LEU A 237 -26.94 3.81 -20.59
C LEU A 237 -25.88 4.71 -21.22
N SER A 238 -24.93 4.11 -21.92
CA SER A 238 -23.97 4.86 -22.73
C SER A 238 -24.38 4.83 -24.19
N ALA A 239 -24.51 6.01 -24.81
CA ALA A 239 -24.77 6.12 -26.25
C ALA A 239 -23.60 5.57 -27.09
N GLU A 240 -22.38 5.67 -26.57
CA GLU A 240 -21.17 5.10 -27.15
C GLU A 240 -20.68 3.91 -26.32
N VAL A 241 -20.30 2.81 -26.98
CA VAL A 241 -19.67 1.68 -26.30
C VAL A 241 -18.30 2.10 -25.79
N CYS A 242 -18.21 2.39 -24.50
CA CYS A 242 -16.97 2.71 -23.81
C CYS A 242 -16.55 1.49 -22.99
N GLN A 243 -15.38 0.93 -23.28
CA GLN A 243 -14.79 -0.18 -22.54
C GLN A 243 -13.52 0.29 -21.82
N LYS A 244 -13.16 -0.43 -20.75
CA LYS A 244 -11.86 -0.24 -20.10
C LYS A 244 -10.74 -0.48 -21.10
N TYR A 245 -9.76 0.40 -21.08
CA TYR A 245 -8.55 0.27 -21.88
C TYR A 245 -7.40 -0.17 -20.98
N TYR A 246 -6.73 -1.27 -21.37
CA TYR A 246 -5.52 -1.75 -20.70
C TYR A 246 -4.34 -1.70 -21.66
N ASP A 247 -3.33 -0.91 -21.34
CA ASP A 247 -2.08 -0.86 -22.11
C ASP A 247 -1.08 -1.91 -21.57
N ARG A 248 -0.94 -3.00 -22.35
CA ARG A 248 -0.10 -4.15 -22.00
C ARG A 248 1.19 -4.27 -22.82
N ARG A 249 1.61 -3.17 -23.45
CA ARG A 249 2.91 -3.08 -24.12
C ARG A 249 4.05 -3.54 -23.21
N ASP A 250 5.11 -4.10 -23.76
CA ASP A 250 6.19 -4.65 -22.94
C ASP A 250 6.92 -3.54 -22.17
N VAL A 251 7.45 -3.86 -20.98
CA VAL A 251 8.20 -2.93 -20.15
C VAL A 251 9.58 -3.49 -19.86
N THR A 252 10.62 -2.71 -20.16
CA THR A 252 11.98 -2.99 -19.72
C THR A 252 12.32 -2.14 -18.49
N ILE A 253 12.66 -2.78 -17.39
CA ILE A 253 13.07 -2.12 -16.14
C ILE A 253 14.60 -2.12 -16.09
N ILE A 254 15.21 -0.98 -15.77
CA ILE A 254 16.66 -0.87 -15.58
C ILE A 254 16.93 -0.67 -14.09
N GLY A 255 17.60 -1.64 -13.48
CA GLY A 255 17.92 -1.68 -12.05
C GLY A 255 17.60 -3.03 -11.41
N GLY A 256 18.34 -3.37 -10.35
CA GLY A 256 18.18 -4.64 -9.60
C GLY A 256 17.76 -4.47 -8.14
N GLY A 257 17.32 -3.26 -7.74
CA GLY A 257 16.93 -2.95 -6.36
C GLY A 257 15.44 -3.17 -6.07
N ILE A 258 15.01 -2.77 -4.87
CA ILE A 258 13.62 -2.96 -4.40
C ILE A 258 12.57 -2.31 -5.31
N SER A 259 12.83 -1.11 -5.85
CA SER A 259 11.91 -0.47 -6.81
C SER A 259 11.70 -1.32 -8.05
N ALA A 260 12.78 -1.90 -8.59
CA ALA A 260 12.70 -2.73 -9.79
C ALA A 260 11.93 -4.03 -9.51
N ALA A 261 12.24 -4.68 -8.38
CA ALA A 261 11.59 -5.93 -7.99
C ALA A 261 10.09 -5.78 -7.72
N CYS A 262 9.69 -4.75 -6.94
CA CYS A 262 8.28 -4.46 -6.71
C CYS A 262 7.54 -4.12 -8.03
N SER A 263 8.17 -3.32 -8.91
CA SER A 263 7.55 -2.92 -10.18
C SER A 263 7.40 -4.10 -11.14
N ALA A 264 8.41 -4.97 -11.21
CA ALA A 264 8.37 -6.20 -12.00
C ALA A 264 7.18 -7.07 -11.60
N LEU A 265 7.02 -7.33 -10.30
CA LEU A 265 5.92 -8.13 -9.79
C LEU A 265 4.55 -7.48 -10.08
N ALA A 266 4.41 -6.18 -9.79
CA ALA A 266 3.16 -5.44 -10.01
C ALA A 266 2.73 -5.44 -11.49
N LEU A 267 3.67 -5.33 -12.43
CA LEU A 267 3.42 -5.38 -13.87
C LEU A 267 3.09 -6.80 -14.36
N LYS A 268 3.82 -7.82 -13.88
CA LYS A 268 3.57 -9.22 -14.24
C LYS A 268 2.18 -9.69 -13.80
N HIS A 269 1.70 -9.28 -12.63
CA HIS A 269 0.31 -9.54 -12.20
C HIS A 269 -0.75 -8.95 -13.15
N ARG A 270 -0.39 -7.91 -13.92
CA ARG A 270 -1.26 -7.24 -14.89
C ARG A 270 -1.15 -7.82 -16.31
N GLY A 271 -0.36 -8.89 -16.48
CA GLY A 271 -0.14 -9.54 -17.77
C GLY A 271 0.76 -8.73 -18.71
N VAL A 272 1.59 -7.84 -18.17
CA VAL A 272 2.62 -7.12 -18.92
C VAL A 272 3.87 -7.99 -18.98
N ASN A 273 4.50 -8.16 -20.15
CA ASN A 273 5.81 -8.79 -20.20
C ASN A 273 6.87 -7.82 -19.67
N VAL A 274 7.74 -8.34 -18.82
CA VAL A 274 8.76 -7.54 -18.13
C VAL A 274 10.13 -8.16 -18.35
N ARG A 275 11.05 -7.32 -18.78
CA ARG A 275 12.50 -7.60 -18.78
C ARG A 275 13.17 -6.72 -17.74
N VAL A 276 14.15 -7.25 -17.02
CA VAL A 276 14.94 -6.50 -16.06
C VAL A 276 16.39 -6.50 -16.53
N ILE A 277 16.97 -5.32 -16.73
CA ILE A 277 18.40 -5.15 -17.01
C ILE A 277 19.10 -4.80 -15.70
N SER A 278 20.04 -5.64 -15.27
CA SER A 278 20.79 -5.41 -14.05
C SER A 278 22.13 -6.15 -14.04
N ALA A 279 23.16 -5.55 -13.44
CA ALA A 279 24.42 -6.22 -13.16
C ALA A 279 24.34 -7.16 -11.94
N GLY A 280 23.33 -7.00 -11.09
CA GLY A 280 23.16 -7.79 -9.87
C GLY A 280 21.85 -7.48 -9.12
N SER A 281 21.29 -8.47 -8.44
CA SER A 281 20.10 -8.27 -7.61
C SER A 281 20.50 -7.75 -6.22
N ALA A 282 19.88 -6.64 -5.79
CA ALA A 282 20.14 -5.98 -4.51
C ALA A 282 21.62 -5.61 -4.26
N ASP A 283 22.40 -5.38 -5.30
CA ASP A 283 23.83 -5.03 -5.21
C ASP A 283 24.09 -3.58 -4.75
N GLY A 284 23.15 -2.66 -5.00
CA GLY A 284 23.18 -1.28 -4.51
C GLY A 284 22.63 -1.08 -3.08
N ALA A 285 21.88 0.02 -2.88
CA ALA A 285 21.31 0.40 -1.58
C ALA A 285 20.25 -0.54 -1.02
N SER A 286 19.76 -1.50 -1.81
CA SER A 286 18.79 -2.51 -1.37
C SER A 286 19.45 -3.76 -0.77
N GLY A 287 20.78 -3.79 -0.61
CA GLY A 287 21.53 -4.98 -0.22
C GLY A 287 21.91 -5.10 1.25
N ASN A 288 21.37 -4.26 2.14
CA ASN A 288 21.67 -4.38 3.58
C ASN A 288 21.27 -5.76 4.12
N PRO A 289 21.93 -6.30 5.16
CA PRO A 289 21.53 -7.58 5.74
C PRO A 289 20.17 -7.53 6.44
N GLN A 290 19.90 -6.42 7.14
CA GLN A 290 18.63 -6.16 7.82
C GLN A 290 18.19 -4.71 7.58
N GLY A 291 16.90 -4.49 7.33
CA GLY A 291 16.34 -3.16 7.08
C GLY A 291 15.02 -2.96 7.81
N ALA A 292 14.89 -1.84 8.53
CA ALA A 292 13.66 -1.48 9.24
C ALA A 292 12.57 -0.97 8.27
N VAL A 293 11.32 -1.31 8.53
CA VAL A 293 10.14 -0.87 7.78
C VAL A 293 9.14 -0.26 8.76
N TYR A 294 8.94 1.04 8.69
CA TYR A 294 8.04 1.81 9.57
C TYR A 294 7.66 3.15 8.91
N PRO A 295 6.53 3.77 9.29
CA PRO A 295 6.10 5.03 8.72
C PRO A 295 6.91 6.22 9.27
N LEU A 296 6.92 7.35 8.55
CA LEU A 296 7.46 8.62 9.01
C LEU A 296 6.32 9.53 9.51
N LEU A 297 6.04 9.51 10.81
CA LEU A 297 4.99 10.32 11.41
C LEU A 297 5.55 11.57 12.08
N HIS A 298 4.92 12.71 11.82
CA HIS A 298 5.18 13.97 12.50
C HIS A 298 4.10 14.24 13.56
N ALA A 299 4.39 15.15 14.51
CA ALA A 299 3.42 15.58 15.53
C ALA A 299 2.36 16.55 14.98
N GLU A 300 2.17 16.54 13.67
CA GLU A 300 1.14 17.23 12.91
C GLU A 300 0.78 16.33 11.72
N TYR A 301 -0.47 16.42 11.27
CA TYR A 301 -0.94 15.64 10.12
C TYR A 301 -0.45 16.26 8.80
N THR A 302 0.82 15.99 8.47
CA THR A 302 1.46 16.52 7.26
C THR A 302 1.21 15.64 6.05
N PRO A 303 1.22 16.18 4.82
CA PRO A 303 1.14 15.38 3.60
C PRO A 303 2.23 14.31 3.50
N LEU A 304 3.44 14.61 3.99
CA LEU A 304 4.55 13.65 4.05
C LEU A 304 4.21 12.46 4.95
N SER A 305 3.67 12.73 6.15
CA SER A 305 3.25 11.68 7.07
C SER A 305 2.11 10.85 6.51
N ARG A 306 1.14 11.49 5.84
CA ARG A 306 0.05 10.78 5.15
C ARG A 306 0.59 9.84 4.07
N PHE A 307 1.52 10.30 3.25
CA PHE A 307 2.14 9.43 2.23
C PHE A 307 2.85 8.23 2.86
N TYR A 308 3.73 8.45 3.84
CA TYR A 308 4.48 7.34 4.45
C TYR A 308 3.60 6.42 5.29
N TRP A 309 2.49 6.92 5.83
CA TRP A 309 1.46 6.10 6.46
C TRP A 309 0.79 5.16 5.44
N GLN A 310 0.29 5.70 4.33
CA GLN A 310 -0.34 4.89 3.27
C GLN A 310 0.65 3.89 2.65
N ALA A 311 1.88 4.34 2.41
CA ALA A 311 2.97 3.50 1.95
C ALA A 311 3.24 2.34 2.90
N PHE A 312 3.32 2.62 4.21
CA PHE A 312 3.51 1.59 5.24
C PHE A 312 2.34 0.60 5.31
N SER A 313 1.09 1.09 5.25
CA SER A 313 -0.10 0.23 5.19
C SER A 313 -0.04 -0.74 4.00
N THR A 314 0.42 -0.26 2.83
CA THR A 314 0.57 -1.10 1.63
C THR A 314 1.75 -2.07 1.79
N ALA A 315 2.88 -1.60 2.32
CA ALA A 315 4.09 -2.39 2.48
C ALA A 315 3.90 -3.59 3.41
N THR A 316 3.21 -3.40 4.54
CA THR A 316 2.94 -4.50 5.49
C THR A 316 2.07 -5.60 4.87
N SER A 317 1.02 -5.23 4.12
CA SER A 317 0.20 -6.17 3.37
C SER A 317 0.98 -6.84 2.23
N PHE A 318 1.80 -6.08 1.50
CA PHE A 318 2.64 -6.57 0.41
C PHE A 318 3.64 -7.63 0.89
N TYR A 319 4.43 -7.33 1.92
CA TYR A 319 5.47 -8.24 2.39
C TYR A 319 4.90 -9.52 3.01
N ARG A 320 3.77 -9.44 3.72
CA ARG A 320 3.06 -10.63 4.22
C ARG A 320 2.60 -11.56 3.08
N ASN A 321 2.20 -11.03 1.92
CA ASN A 321 1.76 -11.87 0.81
C ASN A 321 2.90 -12.50 0.01
N PHE A 322 4.02 -11.78 -0.15
CA PHE A 322 5.05 -12.15 -1.14
C PHE A 322 6.39 -12.52 -0.52
N CYS A 323 6.66 -12.15 0.72
CA CYS A 323 7.97 -12.29 1.36
C CYS A 323 7.85 -12.62 2.86
N ASP A 324 6.85 -13.41 3.26
CA ASP A 324 6.55 -13.68 4.67
C ASP A 324 7.77 -14.28 5.40
N ASP A 325 8.52 -15.18 4.75
CA ASP A 325 9.75 -15.79 5.28
C ASP A 325 10.92 -14.80 5.50
N HIS A 326 10.79 -13.57 5.00
CA HIS A 326 11.80 -12.52 5.06
C HIS A 326 11.31 -11.23 5.71
N TRP A 327 10.07 -11.21 6.18
CA TRP A 327 9.43 -10.08 6.84
C TRP A 327 9.12 -10.43 8.29
N PHE A 328 9.63 -9.61 9.22
CA PHE A 328 9.54 -9.82 10.65
C PHE A 328 8.78 -8.65 11.28
N PRO A 329 7.43 -8.72 11.38
CA PRO A 329 6.58 -7.67 11.95
C PRO A 329 6.65 -7.65 13.49
N VAL A 330 7.85 -7.45 14.02
CA VAL A 330 8.16 -7.52 15.47
C VAL A 330 8.03 -6.18 16.19
N GLY A 331 7.53 -5.15 15.51
CA GLY A 331 7.46 -3.79 16.01
C GLY A 331 8.74 -2.98 15.77
N VAL A 332 8.55 -1.66 15.65
CA VAL A 332 9.63 -0.66 15.66
C VAL A 332 9.34 0.33 16.78
N MET A 333 10.33 0.59 17.63
CA MET A 333 10.21 1.44 18.79
C MET A 333 11.16 2.63 18.69
N GLN A 334 10.69 3.81 19.07
CA GLN A 334 11.47 5.04 19.16
C GLN A 334 11.54 5.50 20.62
N PRO A 335 12.64 5.22 21.35
CA PRO A 335 12.75 5.64 22.74
C PRO A 335 12.87 7.17 22.86
N ALA A 336 12.22 7.72 23.88
CA ALA A 336 12.15 9.15 24.15
C ALA A 336 13.30 9.60 25.06
N PHE A 337 14.49 9.82 24.49
CA PHE A 337 15.69 10.17 25.26
C PHE A 337 15.66 11.56 25.95
N ASN A 338 14.59 12.32 25.80
CA ASN A 338 14.35 13.59 26.49
C ASN A 338 12.85 13.93 26.53
N ASP A 339 12.50 14.87 27.40
CA ASP A 339 11.11 15.28 27.65
C ASP A 339 10.43 15.88 26.42
N ASP A 340 11.19 16.59 25.54
CA ASP A 340 10.64 17.14 24.29
C ASP A 340 10.18 16.04 23.33
N ARG A 341 10.99 14.98 23.18
CA ARG A 341 10.61 13.80 22.40
C ARG A 341 9.44 13.08 23.04
N ALA A 342 9.44 12.91 24.36
CA ALA A 342 8.34 12.26 25.08
C ALA A 342 7.00 12.97 24.80
N ARG A 343 6.96 14.30 24.95
CA ARG A 343 5.78 15.12 24.62
C ARG A 343 5.37 14.99 23.15
N ARG A 344 6.34 15.05 22.24
CA ARG A 344 6.09 14.93 20.80
C ARG A 344 5.51 13.56 20.44
N TYR A 345 6.04 12.49 21.02
CA TYR A 345 5.59 11.12 20.78
C TYR A 345 4.21 10.86 21.36
N GLN A 346 3.95 11.36 22.56
CA GLN A 346 2.63 11.28 23.17
C GLN A 346 1.57 11.98 22.30
N ARG A 347 1.87 13.18 21.79
CA ARG A 347 0.97 13.89 20.85
C ARG A 347 0.68 13.07 19.58
N ILE A 348 1.70 12.41 19.02
CA ILE A 348 1.51 11.55 17.84
C ILE A 348 0.53 10.42 18.14
N ALA A 349 0.72 9.70 19.24
CA ALA A 349 -0.09 8.53 19.58
C ALA A 349 -1.50 8.87 20.10
N ASP A 350 -1.63 9.91 20.92
CA ASP A 350 -2.87 10.18 21.64
C ASP A 350 -3.84 11.06 20.83
N GLU A 351 -3.35 11.91 19.93
CA GLU A 351 -4.18 12.91 19.23
C GLU A 351 -4.37 12.65 17.73
N LEU A 352 -3.42 11.97 17.06
CA LEU A 352 -3.33 12.00 15.60
C LEU A 352 -3.62 10.67 14.90
N TYR A 353 -3.26 9.54 15.50
CA TYR A 353 -3.32 8.24 14.84
C TYR A 353 -3.97 7.18 15.73
N ALA A 354 -4.50 6.12 15.12
CA ALA A 354 -5.09 5.00 15.83
C ALA A 354 -4.02 4.20 16.62
N PRO A 355 -4.41 3.56 17.74
CA PRO A 355 -3.49 2.69 18.51
C PRO A 355 -2.89 1.52 17.70
N ASP A 356 -3.58 1.05 16.67
CA ASP A 356 -3.09 0.01 15.76
C ASP A 356 -1.94 0.50 14.86
N THR A 357 -1.79 1.82 14.72
CA THR A 357 -0.73 2.49 13.96
C THR A 357 0.45 2.79 14.83
N VAL A 358 0.20 3.40 15.99
CA VAL A 358 1.24 3.88 16.88
C VAL A 358 0.72 4.03 18.31
N ARG A 359 1.55 3.64 19.28
CA ARG A 359 1.24 3.71 20.72
C ARG A 359 2.35 4.43 21.46
N TYR A 360 2.00 5.25 22.44
CA TYR A 360 2.94 5.72 23.44
C TYR A 360 2.96 4.72 24.59
N LEU A 361 4.15 4.28 24.98
CA LEU A 361 4.38 3.33 26.06
C LEU A 361 5.12 4.01 27.20
N SER A 362 4.69 3.76 28.43
CA SER A 362 5.49 4.05 29.62
C SER A 362 6.80 3.26 29.60
N GLN A 363 7.78 3.65 30.41
CA GLN A 363 9.06 2.94 30.46
C GLN A 363 8.90 1.43 30.73
N PRO A 364 8.15 0.96 31.75
CA PRO A 364 8.03 -0.47 32.00
C PRO A 364 7.41 -1.25 30.83
N GLU A 365 6.42 -0.65 30.17
CA GLU A 365 5.78 -1.25 28.98
C GLU A 365 6.76 -1.29 27.80
N ALA A 366 7.52 -0.21 27.59
CA ALA A 366 8.53 -0.15 26.54
C ALA A 366 9.64 -1.19 26.74
N GLU A 367 10.09 -1.39 27.97
CA GLU A 367 11.10 -2.42 28.31
C GLU A 367 10.56 -3.84 28.12
N GLN A 368 9.30 -4.07 28.49
CA GLN A 368 8.64 -5.37 28.28
C GLN A 368 8.53 -5.71 26.78
N GLU A 369 8.09 -4.75 25.97
CA GLU A 369 7.95 -4.92 24.52
C GLU A 369 9.31 -5.05 23.83
N ALA A 370 10.29 -4.21 24.20
CA ALA A 370 11.63 -4.26 23.61
C ALA A 370 12.42 -5.51 24.02
N GLY A 371 12.17 -6.06 25.21
CA GLY A 371 12.92 -7.17 25.79
C GLY A 371 14.29 -6.80 26.36
N VAL A 372 14.63 -5.51 26.37
CA VAL A 372 15.85 -4.95 26.97
C VAL A 372 15.50 -3.69 27.77
N SER A 373 16.35 -3.34 28.74
CA SER A 373 16.23 -2.08 29.49
C SER A 373 16.33 -0.88 28.55
N LEU A 374 15.51 0.15 28.75
CA LEU A 374 15.54 1.38 27.96
C LEU A 374 15.68 2.61 28.86
N ALA A 375 15.23 2.54 30.11
CA ALA A 375 15.20 3.63 31.08
C ALA A 375 14.38 4.87 30.67
N VAL A 376 13.62 4.80 29.58
CA VAL A 376 12.77 5.89 29.07
C VAL A 376 11.47 5.34 28.46
N PRO A 377 10.40 6.13 28.40
CA PRO A 377 9.21 5.79 27.62
C PRO A 377 9.52 5.78 26.12
N ALA A 378 8.61 5.22 25.31
CA ALA A 378 8.85 5.06 23.89
C ALA A 378 7.58 5.15 23.03
N LEU A 379 7.78 5.47 21.75
CA LEU A 379 6.74 5.37 20.72
C LEU A 379 6.89 4.04 19.99
N LEU A 380 5.85 3.20 19.99
CA LEU A 380 5.83 1.89 19.34
C LEU A 380 4.96 1.92 18.09
N TYR A 381 5.48 1.43 16.97
CA TYR A 381 4.71 1.07 15.77
C TYR A 381 4.52 -0.45 15.76
N PRO A 382 3.36 -0.98 16.20
CA PRO A 382 3.22 -2.41 16.49
C PRO A 382 3.27 -3.30 15.24
N LYS A 383 2.74 -2.84 14.10
CA LYS A 383 2.77 -3.58 12.83
C LYS A 383 4.08 -3.41 12.04
N ALA A 384 5.00 -2.58 12.54
CA ALA A 384 6.28 -2.32 11.91
C ALA A 384 7.25 -3.47 12.20
N GLY A 385 8.46 -3.40 11.66
CA GLY A 385 9.42 -4.46 11.89
C GLY A 385 10.66 -4.30 11.04
N TRP A 386 11.28 -5.43 10.72
CA TRP A 386 12.43 -5.49 9.84
C TRP A 386 12.26 -6.60 8.80
N LEU A 387 13.03 -6.50 7.73
CA LEU A 387 13.15 -7.56 6.71
C LEU A 387 14.61 -7.82 6.37
N ARG A 388 14.84 -8.85 5.56
CA ARG A 388 16.13 -9.14 4.89
C ARG A 388 16.13 -8.54 3.47
N PRO A 389 16.66 -7.32 3.25
CA PRO A 389 16.58 -6.57 2.00
C PRO A 389 16.92 -7.37 0.74
N ALA A 390 18.09 -8.02 0.70
CA ALA A 390 18.54 -8.76 -0.47
C ALA A 390 17.67 -9.98 -0.77
N ALA A 391 17.25 -10.70 0.26
CA ALA A 391 16.38 -11.88 0.13
C ALA A 391 14.99 -11.49 -0.38
N VAL A 392 14.43 -10.38 0.12
CA VAL A 392 13.16 -9.80 -0.37
C VAL A 392 13.25 -9.45 -1.85
N VAL A 393 14.28 -8.71 -2.27
CA VAL A 393 14.45 -8.32 -3.68
C VAL A 393 14.54 -9.55 -4.58
N LYS A 394 15.34 -10.55 -4.18
CA LYS A 394 15.49 -11.80 -4.92
C LYS A 394 14.18 -12.56 -5.03
N SER A 395 13.49 -12.78 -3.90
CA SER A 395 12.21 -13.49 -3.85
C SER A 395 11.14 -12.83 -4.74
N LEU A 396 11.09 -11.50 -4.76
CA LEU A 396 10.16 -10.76 -5.61
C LEU A 396 10.48 -10.92 -7.11
N LEU A 397 11.75 -10.85 -7.50
CA LEU A 397 12.16 -11.07 -8.89
C LEU A 397 11.88 -12.49 -9.37
N GLU A 398 12.14 -13.50 -8.52
CA GLU A 398 11.83 -14.91 -8.79
C GLU A 398 10.32 -15.13 -8.93
N THR A 399 9.52 -14.61 -7.99
CA THR A 399 8.06 -14.69 -8.01
C THR A 399 7.47 -14.02 -9.26
N ALA A 400 8.06 -12.91 -9.70
CA ALA A 400 7.60 -12.18 -10.87
C ALA A 400 7.82 -12.96 -12.18
N GLN A 401 8.71 -13.97 -12.25
CA GLN A 401 9.02 -14.71 -13.47
C GLN A 401 9.34 -13.78 -14.66
N ILE A 402 10.30 -12.89 -14.44
CA ILE A 402 10.81 -11.95 -15.45
C ILE A 402 11.92 -12.56 -16.29
N GLU A 403 12.19 -11.96 -17.44
CA GLU A 403 13.44 -12.20 -18.17
C GLU A 403 14.52 -11.27 -17.59
N LEU A 404 15.57 -11.85 -17.01
CA LEU A 404 16.72 -11.10 -16.49
C LEU A 404 17.79 -11.00 -17.57
N ILE A 405 18.22 -9.78 -17.87
CA ILE A 405 19.33 -9.49 -18.76
C ILE A 405 20.48 -8.98 -17.90
N GLU A 406 21.51 -9.82 -17.75
CA GLU A 406 22.72 -9.45 -17.03
C GLU A 406 23.48 -8.37 -17.82
N GLY A 407 23.64 -7.20 -17.22
CA GLY A 407 24.34 -6.09 -17.85
C GLY A 407 24.05 -4.74 -17.22
N GLU A 408 24.87 -3.76 -17.59
CA GLU A 408 24.71 -2.38 -17.14
C GLU A 408 24.31 -1.51 -18.33
N ALA A 409 23.15 -0.85 -18.22
CA ALA A 409 22.73 0.14 -19.19
C ALA A 409 23.68 1.35 -19.15
N LYS A 410 24.04 1.83 -20.34
CA LYS A 410 24.92 2.98 -20.55
C LYS A 410 24.17 4.21 -21.06
N ALA A 411 23.24 4.02 -21.99
CA ALA A 411 22.51 5.13 -22.60
C ALA A 411 21.12 4.69 -23.09
N LEU A 412 20.22 5.66 -23.22
CA LEU A 412 18.88 5.51 -23.75
C LEU A 412 18.66 6.49 -24.90
N GLU A 413 18.23 5.96 -26.04
CA GLU A 413 17.91 6.75 -27.23
C GLU A 413 16.48 6.46 -27.67
N LYS A 414 15.71 7.52 -27.96
CA LYS A 414 14.35 7.38 -28.46
C LYS A 414 14.39 7.08 -29.95
N THR A 415 13.72 6.02 -30.39
CA THR A 415 13.63 5.65 -31.81
C THR A 415 12.58 6.50 -32.53
N GLU A 416 12.61 6.53 -33.86
CA GLU A 416 11.62 7.24 -34.68
C GLU A 416 10.19 6.74 -34.46
N SER A 417 10.02 5.45 -34.11
CA SER A 417 8.73 4.83 -33.78
C SER A 417 8.18 5.21 -32.39
N GLY A 418 8.94 5.95 -31.57
CA GLY A 418 8.55 6.31 -30.21
C GLY A 418 8.88 5.28 -29.12
N SER A 419 9.52 4.18 -29.49
CA SER A 419 10.14 3.22 -28.56
C SER A 419 11.55 3.68 -28.14
N TRP A 420 12.24 2.86 -27.36
CA TRP A 420 13.56 3.13 -26.81
C TRP A 420 14.57 2.08 -27.25
N GLN A 421 15.79 2.52 -27.50
CA GLN A 421 16.97 1.69 -27.65
C GLN A 421 17.86 1.86 -26.42
N ILE A 422 18.19 0.75 -25.78
CA ILE A 422 19.04 0.69 -24.60
C ILE A 422 20.40 0.18 -25.03
N SER A 423 21.42 1.02 -24.88
CA SER A 423 22.82 0.65 -25.12
C SER A 423 23.41 0.14 -23.82
N LEU A 424 23.93 -1.09 -23.82
CA LEU A 424 24.63 -1.68 -22.69
C LEU A 424 26.14 -1.36 -22.74
N LYS A 425 26.82 -1.48 -21.59
CA LYS A 425 28.27 -1.21 -21.50
C LYS A 425 29.14 -2.20 -22.30
N ASP A 426 28.65 -3.41 -22.55
CA ASP A 426 29.31 -4.42 -23.39
C ASP A 426 29.18 -4.13 -24.91
N GLY A 427 28.41 -3.09 -25.28
CA GLY A 427 28.13 -2.72 -26.66
C GLY A 427 26.83 -3.35 -27.22
N SER A 428 26.16 -4.22 -26.47
CA SER A 428 24.87 -4.79 -26.86
C SER A 428 23.78 -3.71 -26.92
N LEU A 429 22.85 -3.88 -27.86
CA LEU A 429 21.72 -2.97 -28.08
C LEU A 429 20.41 -3.72 -27.88
N LEU A 430 19.51 -3.15 -27.08
CA LEU A 430 18.21 -3.75 -26.77
C LEU A 430 17.09 -2.78 -27.13
N ALA A 431 16.13 -3.22 -27.93
CA ALA A 431 14.89 -2.48 -28.17
C ALA A 431 13.94 -2.63 -26.98
N ALA A 432 13.23 -1.58 -26.59
CA ALA A 432 12.25 -1.56 -25.51
C ALA A 432 11.07 -0.62 -25.85
N GLU A 433 9.84 -1.11 -25.79
CA GLU A 433 8.66 -0.26 -26.06
C GLU A 433 8.47 0.80 -24.99
N ARG A 434 8.58 0.39 -23.72
CA ARG A 434 8.47 1.25 -22.54
C ARG A 434 9.62 0.94 -21.59
N VAL A 435 10.17 1.97 -20.96
CA VAL A 435 11.31 1.84 -20.03
C VAL A 435 10.96 2.43 -18.67
N LEU A 436 11.30 1.70 -17.61
CA LEU A 436 11.28 2.17 -16.23
C LEU A 436 12.71 2.19 -15.68
N ILE A 437 13.24 3.38 -15.39
CA ILE A 437 14.56 3.52 -14.76
C ILE A 437 14.40 3.50 -13.23
N ALA A 438 15.01 2.50 -12.59
CA ALA A 438 14.97 2.25 -11.15
C ALA A 438 16.40 2.06 -10.58
N THR A 439 17.36 2.86 -11.07
CA THR A 439 18.81 2.74 -10.79
C THR A 439 19.29 3.54 -9.56
N GLY A 440 18.37 3.94 -8.67
CA GLY A 440 18.73 4.66 -7.46
C GLY A 440 19.42 6.00 -7.74
N HIS A 441 20.60 6.21 -7.16
CA HIS A 441 21.31 7.50 -7.25
C HIS A 441 21.95 7.72 -8.63
N HIS A 442 22.16 6.65 -9.43
CA HIS A 442 22.68 6.73 -10.79
C HIS A 442 21.64 7.15 -11.85
N ILE A 443 20.42 7.51 -11.44
CA ILE A 443 19.29 7.80 -12.35
C ILE A 443 19.65 8.82 -13.43
N ASN A 444 20.34 9.91 -13.06
CA ASN A 444 20.67 11.00 -13.97
C ASN A 444 21.68 10.60 -15.05
N GLY A 445 22.49 9.56 -14.82
CA GLY A 445 23.42 9.05 -15.83
C GLY A 445 22.75 8.32 -17.00
N LEU A 446 21.47 7.96 -16.86
CA LEU A 446 20.69 7.28 -17.90
C LEU A 446 19.60 8.14 -18.54
N LEU A 447 19.33 9.32 -17.99
CA LEU A 447 18.34 10.22 -18.58
C LEU A 447 18.87 10.73 -19.93
N PRO A 448 18.07 10.69 -21.01
CA PRO A 448 18.48 11.23 -22.30
C PRO A 448 18.65 12.75 -22.19
N GLU A 449 19.48 13.34 -23.06
CA GLU A 449 19.80 14.78 -23.06
C GLU A 449 18.56 15.69 -23.17
N SER A 450 17.46 15.18 -23.75
CA SER A 450 16.19 15.89 -23.86
C SER A 450 15.41 16.00 -22.53
N VAL A 451 15.85 15.32 -21.48
CA VAL A 451 15.25 15.32 -20.15
C VAL A 451 16.18 16.03 -19.18
N ASN A 452 15.70 17.11 -18.56
CA ASN A 452 16.45 17.81 -17.52
C ASN A 452 16.81 16.84 -16.36
N PRO A 453 18.05 16.89 -15.84
CA PRO A 453 18.44 16.10 -14.68
C PRO A 453 17.48 16.31 -13.50
N LEU A 454 17.14 15.23 -12.83
CA LEU A 454 16.33 15.26 -11.62
C LEU A 454 17.22 15.74 -10.45
N PRO A 455 16.70 16.51 -9.48
CA PRO A 455 17.46 16.96 -8.33
C PRO A 455 17.66 15.82 -7.33
N ILE A 456 18.46 14.82 -7.69
CA ILE A 456 18.75 13.63 -6.89
C ILE A 456 20.15 13.76 -6.32
N GLN A 457 20.27 13.66 -5.01
CA GLN A 457 21.53 13.73 -4.28
C GLN A 457 21.90 12.35 -3.72
N PRO A 458 23.15 11.91 -3.93
CA PRO A 458 23.69 10.72 -3.28
C PRO A 458 23.91 10.95 -1.79
N VAL A 459 23.59 9.96 -0.97
CA VAL A 459 23.93 9.95 0.45
C VAL A 459 24.51 8.59 0.83
N ARG A 460 25.84 8.54 0.97
CA ARG A 460 26.58 7.39 1.50
C ARG A 460 26.12 7.06 2.92
N GLY A 461 26.02 5.77 3.22
CA GLY A 461 25.74 5.26 4.55
C GLY A 461 26.36 3.89 4.76
N GLN A 462 26.94 3.71 5.93
CA GLN A 462 27.51 2.46 6.41
C GLN A 462 26.64 1.89 7.51
N VAL A 463 26.38 0.58 7.42
CA VAL A 463 25.82 -0.22 8.50
C VAL A 463 26.89 -1.14 9.05
N SER A 464 26.85 -1.35 10.36
CA SER A 464 27.80 -2.14 11.13
C SER A 464 27.06 -3.36 11.66
N LEU A 465 27.59 -4.56 11.43
CA LEU A 465 27.08 -5.79 12.02
C LEU A 465 27.88 -6.11 13.26
N VAL A 466 27.16 -6.34 14.36
CA VAL A 466 27.75 -6.68 15.64
C VAL A 466 27.34 -8.06 16.08
N GLN A 467 28.24 -8.73 16.78
CA GLN A 467 28.01 -10.02 17.42
C GLN A 467 26.97 -9.83 18.54
N THR A 468 25.95 -10.70 18.60
CA THR A 468 25.01 -10.69 19.71
C THR A 468 25.69 -11.02 21.04
N THR A 469 25.07 -10.61 22.14
CA THR A 469 25.49 -10.89 23.51
C THR A 469 24.32 -11.51 24.29
N PRO A 470 24.55 -12.15 25.45
CA PRO A 470 23.45 -12.68 26.25
C PRO A 470 22.37 -11.65 26.61
N LEU A 471 22.75 -10.39 26.88
CA LEU A 471 21.79 -9.33 27.13
C LEU A 471 21.07 -8.90 25.85
N LEU A 472 21.80 -8.76 24.75
CA LEU A 472 21.26 -8.22 23.51
C LEU A 472 20.39 -9.21 22.72
N SER A 473 20.63 -10.52 22.89
CA SER A 473 19.79 -11.59 22.33
C SER A 473 18.32 -11.52 22.79
N SER A 474 18.05 -10.80 23.89
CA SER A 474 16.69 -10.57 24.38
C SER A 474 15.93 -9.47 23.63
N LEU A 475 16.59 -8.70 22.74
CA LEU A 475 15.95 -7.64 21.97
C LEU A 475 14.92 -8.22 20.99
N LYS A 476 13.65 -7.81 21.15
CA LYS A 476 12.52 -8.30 20.35
C LYS A 476 12.11 -7.32 19.25
N THR A 477 12.19 -6.02 19.52
CA THR A 477 11.73 -4.96 18.60
C THR A 477 12.91 -4.24 17.96
N VAL A 478 12.73 -3.66 16.78
CA VAL A 478 13.70 -2.71 16.22
C VAL A 478 13.72 -1.44 17.08
N LEU A 479 14.89 -0.93 17.44
CA LEU A 479 15.04 0.36 18.09
C LEU A 479 15.46 1.41 17.07
N CYS A 480 14.77 2.55 17.02
CA CYS A 480 15.10 3.70 16.17
C CYS A 480 15.38 4.93 17.05
N PHE A 481 16.56 5.49 16.89
CA PHE A 481 17.08 6.66 17.60
C PHE A 481 17.65 7.66 16.58
N LYS A 482 18.81 8.26 16.84
CA LYS A 482 19.58 8.94 15.78
C LYS A 482 20.19 7.96 14.75
N GLY A 483 20.13 6.67 15.06
CA GLY A 483 20.36 5.53 14.18
C GLY A 483 19.28 4.47 14.41
N TYR A 484 19.62 3.20 14.23
CA TYR A 484 18.75 2.07 14.49
C TYR A 484 19.55 0.82 14.87
N LEU A 485 18.88 -0.08 15.58
CA LEU A 485 19.35 -1.40 15.98
C LEU A 485 18.26 -2.43 15.71
N VAL A 486 18.61 -3.50 15.02
CA VAL A 486 17.66 -4.56 14.65
C VAL A 486 17.83 -5.78 15.59
N PRO A 487 16.76 -6.52 15.92
CA PRO A 487 16.84 -7.82 16.59
C PRO A 487 17.79 -8.81 15.91
N GLU A 488 18.16 -9.85 16.66
CA GLU A 488 19.14 -10.83 16.23
C GLU A 488 18.70 -11.57 14.95
N ASP A 489 19.62 -11.70 14.00
CA ASP A 489 19.51 -12.64 12.88
C ASP A 489 20.84 -13.35 12.67
N GLY A 490 20.85 -14.68 12.80
CA GLY A 490 22.06 -15.48 12.65
C GLY A 490 23.20 -15.02 13.57
N ASN A 491 22.91 -14.80 14.86
CA ASN A 491 23.90 -14.39 15.88
C ASN A 491 24.45 -12.96 15.73
N HIS A 492 23.81 -12.13 14.89
CA HIS A 492 24.24 -10.76 14.58
C HIS A 492 23.10 -9.75 14.70
N HIS A 493 23.46 -8.49 14.92
CA HIS A 493 22.57 -7.35 14.84
C HIS A 493 23.11 -6.31 13.86
N CYS A 494 22.23 -5.71 13.08
CA CYS A 494 22.54 -4.55 12.26
C CYS A 494 22.38 -3.27 13.09
N VAL A 495 23.47 -2.49 13.19
CA VAL A 495 23.52 -1.14 13.77
C VAL A 495 23.77 -0.16 12.65
N GLY A 496 23.00 0.92 12.58
CA GLY A 496 23.27 1.91 11.55
C GLY A 496 22.49 3.20 11.69
N ALA A 497 22.62 4.14 10.77
CA ALA A 497 23.66 4.15 9.74
C ALA A 497 24.30 5.53 9.71
N SER A 498 25.58 5.59 9.36
CA SER A 498 26.25 6.85 9.04
C SER A 498 25.49 7.61 7.95
N PHE A 499 25.63 8.93 7.94
CA PHE A 499 24.91 9.80 7.00
C PHE A 499 25.84 10.84 6.38
N ASN A 500 26.51 10.43 5.32
CA ASN A 500 27.50 11.24 4.62
C ASN A 500 26.90 11.81 3.32
N ARG A 501 26.55 13.09 3.36
CA ARG A 501 26.07 13.84 2.18
C ARG A 501 27.21 13.99 1.17
N ASP A 502 26.88 13.93 -0.12
CA ASP A 502 27.81 14.20 -1.24
C ASP A 502 28.98 13.21 -1.37
N ARG A 503 28.87 12.03 -0.75
CA ARG A 503 29.78 10.90 -0.96
C ARG A 503 29.06 9.76 -1.67
N GLU A 504 29.80 9.11 -2.56
CA GLU A 504 29.34 7.97 -3.37
C GLU A 504 30.25 6.75 -3.28
N ASP A 505 31.39 6.85 -2.60
CA ASP A 505 32.31 5.72 -2.46
C ASP A 505 31.71 4.60 -1.58
N LEU A 506 32.18 3.38 -1.85
CA LEU A 506 31.68 2.15 -1.22
C LEU A 506 32.69 1.53 -0.24
N GLU A 507 33.81 2.20 0.00
CA GLU A 507 34.83 1.71 0.93
C GLU A 507 34.36 1.92 2.38
N PRO A 508 34.36 0.88 3.24
CA PRO A 508 34.04 1.04 4.64
C PRO A 508 35.11 1.85 5.37
N THR A 509 34.68 2.65 6.34
CA THR A 509 35.56 3.51 7.14
C THR A 509 35.40 3.17 8.62
N PRO A 510 36.50 3.02 9.38
CA PRO A 510 36.42 2.81 10.83
C PRO A 510 35.64 3.91 11.55
N GLU A 511 35.75 5.16 11.07
CA GLU A 511 35.06 6.31 11.65
C GLU A 511 33.53 6.18 11.58
N ASP A 512 33.01 5.53 10.53
CA ASP A 512 31.57 5.30 10.38
C ASP A 512 31.09 4.18 11.33
N ASP A 513 31.92 3.17 11.60
CA ASP A 513 31.60 2.14 12.59
C ASP A 513 31.61 2.73 14.00
N GLU A 514 32.62 3.54 14.30
CA GLU A 514 32.70 4.27 15.56
C GLU A 514 31.50 5.21 15.73
N GLU A 515 31.06 5.90 14.67
CA GLU A 515 29.85 6.72 14.69
C GLU A 515 28.61 5.88 15.01
N ASN A 516 28.40 4.75 14.30
CA ASN A 516 27.24 3.88 14.50
C ASN A 516 27.18 3.35 15.95
N LEU A 517 28.29 2.83 16.46
CA LEU A 517 28.37 2.26 17.81
C LEU A 517 28.25 3.35 18.89
N LYS A 518 28.88 4.50 18.68
CA LYS A 518 28.77 5.65 19.58
C LYS A 518 27.35 6.18 19.65
N GLN A 519 26.68 6.34 18.50
CA GLN A 519 25.28 6.76 18.47
C GLN A 519 24.40 5.76 19.22
N LEU A 520 24.62 4.46 19.06
CA LEU A 520 23.88 3.45 19.81
C LEU A 520 24.11 3.61 21.32
N ALA A 521 25.37 3.63 21.78
CA ALA A 521 25.71 3.73 23.19
C ALA A 521 25.19 5.03 23.84
N GLU A 522 25.36 6.18 23.18
CA GLU A 522 24.93 7.49 23.70
C GLU A 522 23.41 7.64 23.80
N ASN A 523 22.66 7.01 22.88
CA ASN A 523 21.20 7.03 22.94
C ASN A 523 20.69 5.99 23.93
N ALA A 524 21.16 4.75 23.85
CA ALA A 524 20.70 3.68 24.73
C ALA A 524 21.05 3.95 26.20
N LYS A 525 22.30 4.29 26.50
CA LYS A 525 22.84 4.44 27.88
C LYS A 525 22.55 3.24 28.76
N GLN A 526 22.74 2.04 28.21
CA GLN A 526 22.48 0.78 28.89
C GLN A 526 23.63 -0.21 28.64
N PRO A 527 23.91 -1.13 29.57
CA PRO A 527 25.02 -2.08 29.45
C PRO A 527 24.97 -2.95 28.18
N TRP A 528 23.79 -3.26 27.67
CA TRP A 528 23.63 -4.07 26.46
C TRP A 528 24.11 -3.37 25.18
N ALA A 529 24.29 -2.05 25.21
CA ALA A 529 24.74 -1.23 24.09
C ALA A 529 26.25 -0.96 24.10
N GLU A 530 26.96 -1.39 25.15
CA GLU A 530 28.37 -1.10 25.37
C GLU A 530 29.26 -2.25 24.86
N SER A 531 30.46 -1.90 24.39
CA SER A 531 31.52 -2.85 24.03
C SER A 531 31.10 -3.96 23.05
N LEU A 532 30.20 -3.63 22.11
CA LEU A 532 29.76 -4.57 21.07
C LEU A 532 30.89 -4.89 20.09
N GLN A 533 31.08 -6.16 19.79
CA GLN A 533 32.10 -6.62 18.85
C GLN A 533 31.59 -6.48 17.42
N LEU A 534 32.24 -5.63 16.63
CA LEU A 534 32.03 -5.53 15.19
C LEU A 534 32.47 -6.82 14.49
N THR A 535 31.62 -7.37 13.61
CA THR A 535 31.93 -8.58 12.82
C THR A 535 32.04 -8.29 11.33
N SER A 536 31.26 -7.34 10.79
CA SER A 536 31.34 -6.92 9.39
C SER A 536 30.67 -5.56 9.17
N GLN A 537 30.87 -4.98 8.00
CA GLN A 537 30.19 -3.74 7.58
C GLN A 537 29.57 -3.88 6.20
N ARG A 538 28.65 -2.97 5.86
CA ARG A 538 28.25 -2.71 4.48
C ARG A 538 28.06 -1.22 4.24
N VAL A 539 28.63 -0.73 3.16
CA VAL A 539 28.42 0.64 2.67
C VAL A 539 27.48 0.62 1.48
N SER A 540 26.61 1.63 1.38
CA SER A 540 25.78 1.85 0.22
C SER A 540 25.44 3.34 0.03
N VAL A 541 24.93 3.69 -1.14
CA VAL A 541 24.59 5.07 -1.49
C VAL A 541 23.10 5.21 -1.76
N ARG A 542 22.43 5.99 -0.92
CA ARG A 542 21.00 6.28 -1.02
C ARG A 542 20.77 7.38 -2.07
N ALA A 543 19.65 7.31 -2.77
CA ALA A 543 19.14 8.40 -3.58
C ALA A 543 18.18 9.26 -2.75
N THR A 544 18.40 10.56 -2.67
CA THR A 544 17.53 11.49 -1.93
C THR A 544 17.10 12.66 -2.81
N SER A 545 15.94 13.24 -2.53
CA SER A 545 15.48 14.51 -3.10
C SER A 545 15.58 15.64 -2.07
N PRO A 546 15.55 16.92 -2.49
CA PRO A 546 15.55 18.07 -1.59
C PRO A 546 14.40 18.09 -0.58
N ASP A 547 13.25 17.53 -0.98
CA ASP A 547 12.03 17.46 -0.15
C ASP A 547 11.88 16.14 0.62
N HIS A 548 12.87 15.24 0.51
CA HIS A 548 12.87 13.90 1.14
C HIS A 548 11.68 13.00 0.75
N GLN A 549 11.01 13.32 -0.36
CA GLN A 549 9.94 12.53 -0.94
C GLN A 549 10.45 11.68 -2.10
N PRO A 550 9.90 10.48 -2.31
CA PRO A 550 10.20 9.71 -3.50
C PRO A 550 9.89 10.47 -4.78
N VAL A 551 10.55 10.07 -5.87
CA VAL A 551 10.36 10.65 -7.20
C VAL A 551 9.92 9.56 -8.14
N THR A 552 8.72 9.70 -8.71
CA THR A 552 8.19 8.73 -9.67
C THR A 552 7.33 9.37 -10.75
N GLY A 553 7.18 8.68 -11.88
CA GLY A 553 6.33 9.09 -13.00
C GLY A 553 7.07 9.21 -14.32
N ALA A 554 6.37 9.68 -15.35
CA ALA A 554 6.89 9.82 -16.70
C ALA A 554 7.83 11.04 -16.82
N VAL A 555 9.07 10.81 -17.26
CA VAL A 555 10.01 11.89 -17.61
C VAL A 555 9.98 12.24 -19.09
N ALA A 556 9.60 11.27 -19.93
CA ALA A 556 9.30 11.43 -21.35
C ALA A 556 8.24 10.40 -21.77
N GLU A 557 7.77 10.47 -23.01
CA GLU A 557 6.86 9.46 -23.56
C GLU A 557 7.50 8.06 -23.48
N ASN A 558 6.76 7.09 -22.94
CA ASN A 558 7.21 5.72 -22.72
C ASN A 558 8.46 5.58 -21.82
N LEU A 559 8.86 6.62 -21.07
CA LEU A 559 10.01 6.61 -20.17
C LEU A 559 9.62 7.10 -18.77
N TYR A 560 9.76 6.21 -17.79
CA TYR A 560 9.32 6.39 -16.41
C TYR A 560 10.48 6.23 -15.44
N VAL A 561 10.34 6.76 -14.23
CA VAL A 561 11.34 6.61 -13.16
C VAL A 561 10.72 6.21 -11.83
N ILE A 562 11.49 5.52 -10.98
CA ILE A 562 11.30 5.47 -9.52
C ILE A 562 12.67 5.67 -8.86
N THR A 563 12.83 6.77 -8.12
CA THR A 563 14.07 7.09 -7.40
C THR A 563 13.77 7.90 -6.12
N ALA A 564 14.81 8.43 -5.46
CA ALA A 564 14.73 9.25 -4.26
C ALA A 564 14.07 8.59 -3.04
N LEU A 565 14.18 7.26 -2.92
CA LEU A 565 13.61 6.48 -1.82
C LEU A 565 14.23 6.77 -0.44
N GLY A 566 15.37 7.48 -0.40
CA GLY A 566 16.11 7.79 0.80
C GLY A 566 16.44 6.55 1.63
N SER A 567 16.20 6.63 2.93
CA SER A 567 16.37 5.52 3.88
C SER A 567 15.07 4.76 4.17
N ARG A 568 14.00 4.98 3.39
CA ARG A 568 12.67 4.38 3.62
C ARG A 568 12.15 3.63 2.40
N GLY A 569 13.07 3.16 1.55
CA GLY A 569 12.72 2.49 0.29
C GLY A 569 11.87 1.25 0.46
N PHE A 570 12.09 0.44 1.50
CA PHE A 570 11.24 -0.72 1.79
C PHE A 570 9.84 -0.33 2.29
N THR A 571 9.65 0.89 2.80
CA THR A 571 8.32 1.39 3.14
C THR A 571 7.60 1.93 1.90
N SER A 572 8.31 2.66 1.02
CA SER A 572 7.68 3.36 -0.11
C SER A 572 7.68 2.59 -1.43
N ALA A 573 8.60 1.66 -1.67
CA ALA A 573 8.71 0.99 -2.96
C ALA A 573 7.45 0.19 -3.37
N PRO A 574 6.77 -0.55 -2.48
CA PRO A 574 5.55 -1.29 -2.86
C PRO A 574 4.46 -0.38 -3.43
N ILE A 575 4.16 0.73 -2.75
CA ILE A 575 3.11 1.65 -3.21
C ILE A 575 3.52 2.42 -4.48
N LEU A 576 4.81 2.78 -4.62
CA LEU A 576 5.30 3.47 -5.83
C LEU A 576 5.29 2.56 -7.05
N ALA A 577 5.62 1.29 -6.88
CA ALA A 577 5.51 0.26 -7.91
C ALA A 577 4.05 0.09 -8.37
N GLU A 578 3.11 0.04 -7.42
CA GLU A 578 1.67 0.02 -7.74
C GLU A 578 1.23 1.28 -8.50
N VAL A 579 1.69 2.47 -8.11
CA VAL A 579 1.40 3.72 -8.83
C VAL A 579 1.87 3.64 -10.29
N ILE A 580 3.12 3.24 -10.53
CA ILE A 580 3.65 3.10 -11.90
C ILE A 580 2.90 2.02 -12.68
N ALA A 581 2.65 0.87 -12.08
CA ALA A 581 1.94 -0.21 -12.73
C ALA A 581 0.51 0.22 -13.12
N CYS A 582 -0.20 0.90 -12.22
CA CYS A 582 -1.52 1.47 -12.50
C CYS A 582 -1.49 2.50 -13.63
N GLN A 583 -0.53 3.42 -13.61
CA GLN A 583 -0.37 4.43 -14.67
C GLN A 583 -0.07 3.79 -16.04
N LEU A 584 0.79 2.77 -16.07
CA LEU A 584 1.15 2.07 -17.30
C LEU A 584 0.03 1.19 -17.86
N THR A 585 -0.89 0.74 -17.02
CA THR A 585 -1.94 -0.22 -17.42
C THR A 585 -3.34 0.37 -17.46
N GLY A 586 -3.51 1.64 -17.06
CA GLY A 586 -4.82 2.30 -17.05
C GLY A 586 -5.72 1.88 -15.89
N GLU A 587 -5.13 1.52 -14.74
CA GLU A 587 -5.85 1.08 -13.53
C GLU A 587 -5.87 2.16 -12.43
N LEU A 588 -6.72 1.98 -11.42
CA LEU A 588 -6.87 2.91 -10.30
C LEU A 588 -5.61 2.95 -9.41
N THR A 589 -5.08 4.15 -9.16
CA THR A 589 -3.95 4.37 -8.25
C THR A 589 -4.37 4.36 -6.77
N PRO A 590 -3.50 3.90 -5.84
CA PRO A 590 -3.84 3.80 -4.40
C PRO A 590 -3.70 5.11 -3.61
N LEU A 591 -3.51 6.25 -4.27
CA LEU A 591 -3.12 7.51 -3.64
C LEU A 591 -4.10 8.63 -3.97
N THR A 592 -4.26 9.56 -3.03
CA THR A 592 -4.93 10.85 -3.26
C THR A 592 -4.22 11.68 -4.36
N GLN A 593 -4.92 12.63 -4.98
CA GLN A 593 -4.33 13.50 -6.00
C GLN A 593 -3.20 14.36 -5.44
N ASP A 594 -3.34 14.87 -4.22
CA ASP A 594 -2.25 15.61 -3.56
C ASP A 594 -0.99 14.74 -3.40
N ALA A 595 -1.14 13.50 -2.92
CA ALA A 595 -0.02 12.57 -2.77
C ALA A 595 0.64 12.24 -4.13
N LEU A 596 -0.15 12.00 -5.18
CA LEU A 596 0.36 11.76 -6.53
C LEU A 596 1.18 12.95 -7.06
N ARG A 597 0.69 14.19 -6.88
CA ARG A 597 1.42 15.39 -7.29
C ARG A 597 2.74 15.54 -6.54
N ARG A 598 2.77 15.20 -5.25
CA ARG A 598 3.95 15.31 -4.39
C ARG A 598 5.04 14.29 -4.67
N ILE A 599 4.71 13.12 -5.22
CA ILE A 599 5.72 12.14 -5.65
C ILE A 599 6.08 12.27 -7.13
N SER A 600 5.30 13.00 -7.91
CA SER A 600 5.51 13.19 -9.34
C SER A 600 6.86 13.86 -9.65
N VAL A 601 7.51 13.43 -10.73
CA VAL A 601 8.64 14.14 -11.36
C VAL A 601 8.30 15.57 -11.76
N SER A 602 7.02 15.84 -12.11
CA SER A 602 6.57 17.15 -12.56
C SER A 602 6.64 18.21 -11.46
N ARG A 603 6.74 17.82 -10.18
CA ARG A 603 6.82 18.78 -9.07
C ARG A 603 8.08 19.66 -9.09
N PHE A 604 9.11 19.24 -9.84
CA PHE A 604 10.33 20.01 -10.04
C PHE A 604 10.29 20.88 -11.30
N LYS A 605 9.24 20.79 -12.11
CA LYS A 605 9.00 21.67 -13.25
C LYS A 605 8.27 22.91 -12.72
N GLY A 606 9.06 23.84 -12.18
CA GLY A 606 8.59 25.14 -11.69
C GLY A 606 8.21 26.09 -12.82
#